data_AF-A0A954XR30-F1
#
_entry.id   AF-A0A954XR30-F1
#
_cell.length_a   1.000
_cell.length_b   1.000
_cell.length_c   1.000
_cell.angle_alpha   90.00
_cell.angle_beta   90.00
_cell.angle_gamma   90.00
#
_symmetry.space_group_name_H-M   'P 1'
#
loop_
_entity.id
_entity.type
_entity.pdbx_description
1 polymer ?
#
loop_
_entity_poly.entity_id
_entity_poly.type
_entity_poly.pdbx_seq_one_letter_code
_entity_poly.pdbx_strand_id
1 'polypeptide(L)'
;ILKHPGKIGPEQREHYRDEWNQLYGGIDNQGKVALLQQGAEFQVLSFSNVDAQWLEATRLDREQVAALFNLPNHKLNALENAAVRANLEEQNLQYLMMALARHLNKFKEEAERKLLTEKERRSGEHYFKWVVEAFLRGNSKDRNEGYMKGRAGGWLSVNDVRELEDMNPIEGGDDYSNPAINPVDKTGDGQEEIPADQEEENIGKANRLLTQIVNAMIAAESNKVRRAVVGGKNFVEWLDGFYGAYSEFAAEYLEIPMQAVAGLLKRQGDWQSVIAAHASAQHEALLTLAGWHSQEELEKIVKEPPLTTAAACSLVNKLMESISNG
;
A
#
# COMPACT_ATOMS: atom_id res chain seq x y z
N ILE A 1 32.91 -57.95 -23.78
CA ILE A 1 33.29 -58.86 -24.89
C ILE A 1 34.64 -59.48 -24.53
N LEU A 2 34.79 -60.81 -24.64
CA LEU A 2 36.06 -61.50 -24.39
C LEU A 2 36.78 -61.73 -25.74
N LYS A 3 37.97 -61.15 -25.91
CA LYS A 3 38.76 -61.24 -27.14
C LYS A 3 39.97 -62.14 -26.92
N HIS A 4 40.19 -63.11 -27.80
CA HIS A 4 41.34 -64.03 -27.74
C HIS A 4 42.19 -63.90 -29.02
N PRO A 5 43.53 -63.80 -28.92
CA PRO A 5 44.41 -63.54 -30.06
C PRO A 5 44.60 -64.75 -31.00
N GLY A 6 44.44 -65.98 -30.49
CA GLY A 6 44.63 -67.23 -31.25
C GLY A 6 43.33 -67.96 -31.64
N LYS A 7 43.43 -68.95 -32.55
CA LYS A 7 42.32 -69.83 -32.92
C LYS A 7 42.06 -70.86 -31.82
N ILE A 8 40.88 -70.79 -31.20
CA ILE A 8 40.43 -71.76 -30.19
C ILE A 8 39.56 -72.83 -30.86
N GLY A 9 39.80 -74.11 -30.52
CA GLY A 9 38.96 -75.23 -30.95
C GLY A 9 37.52 -75.13 -30.41
N PRO A 10 36.55 -75.82 -31.04
CA PRO A 10 35.13 -75.71 -30.67
C PRO A 10 34.84 -76.12 -29.22
N GLU A 11 35.39 -77.25 -28.74
CA GLU A 11 35.18 -77.72 -27.36
C GLU A 11 35.79 -76.78 -26.31
N GLN A 12 37.01 -76.29 -26.56
CA GLN A 12 37.69 -75.35 -25.67
C GLN A 12 36.94 -74.02 -25.57
N ARG A 13 36.30 -73.57 -26.66
CA ARG A 13 35.51 -72.33 -26.67
C ARG A 13 34.28 -72.43 -25.77
N GLU A 14 33.59 -73.56 -25.79
CA GLU A 14 32.44 -73.80 -24.90
C GLU A 14 32.90 -73.87 -23.45
N HIS A 15 33.96 -74.62 -23.16
CA HIS A 15 34.53 -74.71 -21.82
C HIS A 15 34.93 -73.34 -21.25
N TYR A 16 35.61 -72.51 -22.03
CA TYR A 16 35.98 -71.15 -21.59
C TYR A 16 34.77 -70.25 -21.36
N ARG A 17 33.71 -70.39 -22.16
CA ARG A 17 32.48 -69.62 -22.00
C ARG A 17 31.75 -70.02 -20.72
N ASP A 18 31.67 -71.32 -20.45
CA ASP A 18 30.96 -71.84 -19.29
C ASP A 18 31.70 -71.52 -17.99
N GLU A 19 33.03 -71.68 -17.96
CA GLU A 19 33.87 -71.22 -16.85
C GLU A 19 33.72 -69.72 -16.59
N TRP A 20 33.72 -68.91 -17.66
CA TRP A 20 33.54 -67.46 -17.54
C TRP A 20 32.19 -67.10 -16.92
N ASN A 21 31.11 -67.73 -17.38
CA ASN A 21 29.78 -67.50 -16.84
C ASN A 21 29.63 -68.03 -15.40
N GLN A 22 30.30 -69.13 -15.05
CA GLN A 22 30.26 -69.68 -13.70
C GLN A 22 31.01 -68.81 -12.69
N LEU A 23 32.19 -68.30 -13.07
CA LEU A 23 33.06 -67.52 -12.20
C LEU A 23 32.65 -66.05 -12.08
N TYR A 24 32.05 -65.50 -13.13
CA TYR A 24 31.77 -64.06 -13.25
C TYR A 24 30.33 -63.71 -13.65
N GLY A 25 29.45 -64.70 -13.86
CA GLY A 25 28.03 -64.48 -14.07
C GLY A 25 27.24 -64.46 -12.76
N GLY A 26 26.19 -63.64 -12.70
CA GLY A 26 25.33 -63.52 -11.50
C GLY A 26 25.82 -62.51 -10.47
N ILE A 27 24.91 -62.13 -9.56
CA ILE A 27 25.15 -61.09 -8.54
C ILE A 27 26.17 -61.56 -7.48
N ASP A 28 26.20 -62.85 -7.16
CA ASP A 28 27.07 -63.43 -6.13
C ASP A 28 28.56 -63.45 -6.49
N ASN A 29 28.89 -63.19 -7.76
CA ASN A 29 30.25 -63.21 -8.29
C ASN A 29 30.86 -61.81 -8.46
N GLN A 30 30.17 -60.75 -8.00
CA GLN A 30 30.66 -59.37 -8.08
C GLN A 30 31.95 -59.18 -7.25
N GLY A 31 32.93 -58.49 -7.83
CA GLY A 31 34.21 -58.16 -7.17
C GLY A 31 35.29 -59.25 -7.23
N LYS A 32 35.02 -60.41 -7.83
CA LYS A 32 36.05 -61.43 -8.07
C LYS A 32 37.04 -60.98 -9.13
N VAL A 33 38.33 -61.22 -8.89
CA VAL A 33 39.40 -60.87 -9.84
C VAL A 33 39.40 -61.85 -11.00
N ALA A 34 39.33 -61.33 -12.23
CA ALA A 34 39.41 -62.12 -13.46
C ALA A 34 40.87 -62.42 -13.83
N LEU A 35 41.24 -63.71 -13.87
CA LEU A 35 42.51 -64.16 -14.40
C LEU A 35 42.33 -64.59 -15.86
N LEU A 36 42.89 -63.83 -16.79
CA LEU A 36 42.82 -64.11 -18.22
C LEU A 36 44.08 -64.85 -18.68
N GLN A 37 43.89 -66.01 -19.32
CA GLN A 37 45.01 -66.81 -19.83
C GLN A 37 45.31 -66.47 -21.30
N GLN A 38 46.55 -66.75 -21.72
CA GLN A 38 46.99 -66.72 -23.12
C GLN A 38 46.77 -65.38 -23.86
N GLY A 39 46.88 -64.25 -23.16
CA GLY A 39 46.71 -62.93 -23.76
C GLY A 39 45.25 -62.62 -24.15
N ALA A 40 44.29 -63.33 -23.56
CA ALA A 40 42.89 -62.93 -23.66
C ALA A 40 42.67 -61.58 -22.97
N GLU A 41 41.87 -60.72 -23.61
CA GLU A 41 41.52 -59.40 -23.10
C GLU A 41 40.01 -59.33 -22.84
N PHE A 42 39.65 -58.88 -21.65
CA PHE A 42 38.27 -58.56 -21.33
C PHE A 42 38.00 -57.08 -21.60
N GLN A 43 37.17 -56.83 -22.61
CA GLN A 43 36.66 -55.48 -22.86
C GLN A 43 35.33 -55.33 -22.12
N VAL A 44 35.36 -54.52 -21.06
CA VAL A 44 34.13 -54.05 -20.41
C VAL A 44 33.36 -53.28 -21.47
N LEU A 45 32.12 -53.71 -21.74
CA LEU A 45 31.17 -52.82 -22.41
C LEU A 45 30.85 -51.74 -21.37
N SER A 46 31.53 -50.60 -21.47
CA SER A 46 31.17 -49.40 -20.72
C SER A 46 29.67 -49.19 -20.86
N PHE A 47 29.01 -48.75 -19.79
CA PHE A 47 27.67 -48.16 -19.90
C PHE A 47 27.70 -47.23 -21.12
N SER A 48 26.86 -47.56 -22.08
CA SER A 48 27.00 -47.07 -23.44
C SER A 48 26.67 -45.59 -23.44
N ASN A 49 27.46 -44.75 -24.10
CA ASN A 49 27.05 -43.36 -24.37
C ASN A 49 25.62 -43.29 -24.95
N VAL A 50 25.15 -44.37 -25.60
CA VAL A 50 23.79 -44.53 -26.09
C VAL A 50 22.75 -44.55 -24.96
N ASP A 51 23.02 -45.19 -23.82
CA ASP A 51 22.06 -45.28 -22.71
C ASP A 51 21.88 -43.92 -22.03
N ALA A 52 22.98 -43.16 -21.88
CA ALA A 52 22.92 -41.78 -21.40
C ALA A 52 22.18 -40.87 -22.39
N GLN A 53 22.44 -40.98 -23.69
CA GLN A 53 21.72 -40.23 -24.73
C GLN A 53 20.24 -40.61 -24.82
N TRP A 54 19.89 -41.87 -24.59
CA TRP A 54 18.51 -42.33 -24.57
C TRP A 54 17.74 -41.80 -23.36
N LEU A 55 18.40 -41.72 -22.19
CA LEU A 55 17.81 -41.09 -21.01
C LEU A 55 17.53 -39.60 -21.25
N GLU A 56 18.46 -38.89 -21.90
CA GLU A 56 18.27 -37.48 -22.29
C GLU A 56 17.15 -37.31 -23.33
N ALA A 57 17.07 -38.19 -24.34
CA ALA A 57 15.97 -38.18 -25.31
C ALA A 57 14.61 -38.39 -24.63
N THR A 58 14.53 -39.32 -23.68
CA THR A 58 13.30 -39.58 -22.90
C THR A 58 12.90 -38.39 -22.03
N ARG A 59 13.88 -37.63 -21.50
CA ARG A 59 13.63 -36.38 -20.76
C ARG A 59 13.07 -35.31 -21.69
N LEU A 60 13.65 -35.14 -22.88
CA LEU A 60 13.18 -34.18 -23.87
C LEU A 60 11.76 -34.51 -24.34
N ASP A 61 11.45 -35.79 -24.58
CA ASP A 61 10.10 -36.23 -24.97
C ASP A 61 9.07 -35.85 -23.89
N ARG A 62 9.39 -36.06 -22.61
CA ARG A 62 8.54 -35.64 -21.49
C ARG A 62 8.30 -34.13 -21.51
N GLU A 63 9.33 -33.32 -21.76
CA GLU A 63 9.20 -31.86 -21.83
C GLU A 63 8.38 -31.39 -23.04
N GLN A 64 8.53 -32.05 -24.20
CA GLN A 64 7.72 -31.76 -25.38
C GLN A 64 6.23 -32.02 -25.12
N VAL A 65 5.91 -33.15 -24.48
CA VAL A 65 4.52 -33.46 -24.07
C VAL A 65 4.03 -32.42 -23.06
N ALA A 66 4.85 -32.03 -22.09
CA ALA A 66 4.50 -30.99 -21.12
C ALA A 66 4.16 -29.65 -21.78
N ALA A 67 4.99 -29.23 -22.75
CA ALA A 67 4.81 -28.00 -23.49
C ALA A 67 3.50 -27.97 -24.30
N LEU A 68 3.08 -29.11 -24.87
CA LEU A 68 1.80 -29.22 -25.57
C LEU A 68 0.59 -28.84 -24.67
N PHE A 69 0.67 -29.19 -23.38
CA PHE A 69 -0.36 -28.87 -22.39
C PHE A 69 -0.10 -27.56 -21.63
N ASN A 70 0.93 -26.80 -22.01
CA ASN A 70 1.43 -25.64 -21.24
C ASN A 70 1.75 -25.97 -19.78
N LEU A 71 2.09 -27.24 -19.49
CA LEU A 71 2.39 -27.70 -18.14
C LEU A 71 3.86 -27.41 -17.82
N PRO A 72 4.16 -26.66 -16.75
CA PRO A 72 5.53 -26.38 -16.37
C PRO A 72 6.26 -27.61 -15.80
N ASN A 73 7.57 -27.69 -16.04
CA ASN A 73 8.42 -28.80 -15.62
C ASN A 73 8.43 -29.05 -14.09
N HIS A 74 8.20 -28.01 -13.28
CA HIS A 74 8.12 -28.15 -11.82
C HIS A 74 6.92 -28.99 -11.36
N LYS A 75 5.83 -29.06 -12.14
CA LYS A 75 4.69 -29.95 -11.84
C LYS A 75 4.93 -31.40 -12.23
N LEU A 76 5.93 -31.65 -13.07
CA LEU A 76 6.36 -32.99 -13.49
C LEU A 76 7.48 -33.56 -12.62
N ASN A 77 7.85 -32.86 -11.54
CA ASN A 77 9.04 -33.15 -10.73
C ASN A 77 10.31 -33.30 -11.60
N ALA A 78 10.36 -32.57 -12.71
CA ALA A 78 11.40 -32.62 -13.74
C ALA A 78 12.54 -31.62 -13.50
N LEU A 79 12.63 -31.04 -12.30
CA LEU A 79 13.62 -30.01 -12.00
C LEU A 79 14.99 -30.64 -11.71
N GLU A 80 15.90 -30.54 -12.67
CA GLU A 80 17.30 -30.98 -12.51
C GLU A 80 18.06 -30.11 -11.51
N ASN A 81 17.72 -28.82 -11.41
CA ASN A 81 18.44 -27.86 -10.57
C ASN A 81 17.70 -27.52 -9.27
N ALA A 82 18.41 -27.66 -8.15
CA ALA A 82 17.89 -27.32 -6.82
C ALA A 82 17.55 -25.83 -6.68
N ALA A 83 18.27 -24.95 -7.37
CA ALA A 83 18.03 -23.51 -7.36
C ALA A 83 16.67 -23.13 -7.98
N VAL A 84 16.16 -23.92 -8.93
CA VAL A 84 14.84 -23.69 -9.55
C VAL A 84 13.70 -24.03 -8.57
N ARG A 85 13.95 -24.83 -7.53
CA ARG A 85 12.96 -25.14 -6.48
C ARG A 85 12.74 -23.99 -5.49
N ALA A 86 13.69 -23.06 -5.37
CA ALA A 86 13.63 -21.97 -4.39
C ALA A 86 12.54 -20.94 -4.71
N ASN A 87 12.07 -20.88 -5.96
CA ASN A 87 11.03 -19.95 -6.40
C ASN A 87 9.77 -20.69 -6.89
N LEU A 88 9.29 -21.61 -6.06
CA LEU A 88 8.11 -22.43 -6.36
C LEU A 88 6.83 -21.58 -6.46
N GLU A 89 6.77 -20.45 -5.77
CA GLU A 89 5.61 -19.57 -5.72
C GLU A 89 5.40 -18.82 -7.04
N GLU A 90 6.45 -18.19 -7.57
CA GLU A 90 6.39 -17.54 -8.89
C GLU A 90 6.08 -18.57 -9.99
N GLN A 91 6.60 -19.79 -9.85
CA GLN A 91 6.30 -20.89 -10.76
C GLN A 91 4.85 -21.38 -10.67
N ASN A 92 4.26 -21.41 -9.46
CA ASN A 92 2.85 -21.71 -9.28
C ASN A 92 1.96 -20.63 -9.90
N LEU A 93 2.33 -19.34 -9.78
CA LEU A 93 1.63 -18.25 -10.45
C LEU A 93 1.71 -18.41 -11.97
N GLN A 94 2.89 -18.68 -12.51
CA GLN A 94 3.07 -18.94 -13.95
C GLN A 94 2.21 -20.13 -14.42
N TYR A 95 2.13 -21.21 -13.64
CA TYR A 95 1.27 -22.35 -13.94
C TYR A 95 -0.21 -21.96 -13.99
N LEU A 96 -0.66 -21.15 -13.02
CA LEU A 96 -2.04 -20.68 -12.97
C LEU A 96 -2.37 -19.83 -14.20
N MET A 97 -1.48 -18.89 -14.58
CA MET A 97 -1.68 -17.98 -15.70
C MET A 97 -1.61 -18.69 -17.06
N MET A 98 -0.62 -19.57 -17.27
CA MET A 98 -0.34 -20.14 -18.59
C MET A 98 -1.16 -21.41 -18.89
N ALA A 99 -1.44 -22.24 -17.88
CA ALA A 99 -2.15 -23.51 -18.05
C ALA A 99 -3.61 -23.41 -17.58
N LEU A 100 -3.82 -23.07 -16.30
CA LEU A 100 -5.13 -23.21 -15.67
C LEU A 100 -6.13 -22.14 -16.09
N ALA A 101 -5.70 -20.89 -16.30
CA ALA A 101 -6.59 -19.76 -16.60
C ALA A 101 -7.53 -20.04 -17.79
N ARG A 102 -7.01 -20.68 -18.84
CA ARG A 102 -7.80 -21.08 -20.01
C ARG A 102 -8.93 -22.05 -19.64
N HIS A 103 -8.64 -23.04 -18.81
CA HIS A 103 -9.63 -24.05 -18.40
C HIS A 103 -10.63 -23.47 -17.41
N LEU A 104 -10.17 -22.68 -16.44
CA LEU A 104 -11.01 -22.00 -15.46
C LEU A 104 -12.01 -21.06 -16.15
N ASN A 105 -11.57 -20.26 -17.12
CA ASN A 105 -12.46 -19.38 -17.88
C ASN A 105 -13.49 -20.17 -18.68
N LYS A 106 -13.09 -21.25 -19.37
CA LYS A 106 -14.05 -22.12 -20.08
C LYS A 106 -15.11 -22.70 -19.16
N PHE A 107 -14.72 -23.18 -17.97
CA PHE A 107 -15.69 -23.71 -17.01
C PHE A 107 -16.59 -22.62 -16.45
N LYS A 108 -16.05 -21.42 -16.21
CA LYS A 108 -16.84 -20.26 -15.79
C LYS A 108 -17.89 -19.90 -16.85
N GLU A 109 -17.49 -19.72 -18.11
CA GLU A 109 -18.40 -19.39 -19.21
C GLU A 109 -19.49 -20.44 -19.41
N GLU A 110 -19.14 -21.73 -19.31
CA GLU A 110 -20.11 -22.83 -19.40
C GLU A 110 -21.06 -22.87 -18.19
N ALA A 111 -20.57 -22.55 -16.99
CA ALA A 111 -21.40 -22.43 -15.79
C ALA A 111 -22.37 -21.24 -15.92
N GLU A 112 -21.89 -20.08 -16.34
CA GLU A 112 -22.73 -18.89 -16.59
C GLU A 112 -23.80 -19.18 -17.65
N ARG A 113 -23.47 -19.96 -18.69
CA ARG A 113 -24.43 -20.32 -19.73
C ARG A 113 -25.49 -21.31 -19.26
N LYS A 114 -25.15 -22.28 -18.39
CA LYS A 114 -26.03 -23.41 -18.02
C LYS A 114 -26.76 -23.22 -16.70
N LEU A 115 -26.17 -22.49 -15.76
CA LEU A 115 -26.68 -22.34 -14.40
C LEU A 115 -27.44 -21.03 -14.19
N LEU A 116 -27.12 -19.98 -14.95
CA LEU A 116 -27.86 -18.72 -14.90
C LEU A 116 -28.98 -18.69 -15.93
N THR A 117 -30.11 -18.13 -15.54
CA THR A 117 -31.19 -17.82 -16.47
C THR A 117 -30.79 -16.67 -17.40
N GLU A 118 -31.51 -16.53 -18.52
CA GLU A 118 -31.24 -15.45 -19.46
C GLU A 118 -31.46 -14.05 -18.85
N LYS A 119 -32.36 -13.93 -17.87
CA LYS A 119 -32.59 -12.68 -17.15
C LYS A 119 -31.42 -12.33 -16.24
N GLU A 120 -30.95 -13.27 -15.41
CA GLU A 120 -29.81 -13.07 -14.49
C GLU A 120 -28.52 -12.74 -15.23
N ARG A 121 -28.27 -13.41 -16.37
CA ARG A 121 -27.11 -13.12 -17.21
C ARG A 121 -27.16 -11.73 -17.87
N ARG A 122 -28.36 -11.21 -18.16
CA ARG A 122 -28.53 -9.85 -18.72
C ARG A 122 -28.48 -8.76 -17.65
N SER A 123 -28.90 -9.05 -16.41
CA SER A 123 -28.82 -8.08 -15.33
C SER A 123 -27.39 -7.86 -14.85
N GLY A 124 -26.53 -8.88 -14.96
CA GLY A 124 -25.14 -8.81 -14.48
C GLY A 124 -25.02 -8.84 -12.95
N GLU A 125 -26.14 -9.06 -12.25
CA GLU A 125 -26.19 -9.13 -10.78
C GLU A 125 -25.55 -10.41 -10.23
N HIS A 126 -25.39 -11.43 -11.07
CA HIS A 126 -24.84 -12.74 -10.69
C HIS A 126 -23.67 -13.09 -11.59
N TYR A 127 -22.56 -13.49 -10.99
CA TYR A 127 -21.36 -13.96 -11.70
C TYR A 127 -20.73 -15.14 -10.96
N PHE A 128 -20.00 -15.96 -11.71
CA PHE A 128 -19.15 -16.98 -11.12
C PHE A 128 -17.70 -16.49 -11.05
N LYS A 129 -17.04 -16.65 -9.90
CA LYS A 129 -15.63 -16.34 -9.70
C LYS A 129 -14.92 -17.56 -9.13
N TRP A 130 -13.73 -17.83 -9.66
CA TRP A 130 -12.83 -18.82 -9.08
C TRP A 130 -11.98 -18.15 -8.01
N VAL A 131 -12.06 -18.63 -6.77
CA VAL A 131 -11.19 -18.22 -5.66
C VAL A 131 -9.83 -18.90 -5.81
N VAL A 132 -9.02 -18.35 -6.71
CA VAL A 132 -7.66 -18.85 -6.99
C VAL A 132 -6.65 -18.39 -5.95
N GLU A 133 -7.02 -17.46 -5.05
CA GLU A 133 -6.14 -17.03 -3.95
C GLU A 133 -5.78 -18.19 -3.03
N ALA A 134 -6.66 -19.19 -2.89
CA ALA A 134 -6.36 -20.42 -2.13
C ALA A 134 -5.19 -21.22 -2.73
N PHE A 135 -5.02 -21.18 -4.06
CA PHE A 135 -3.90 -21.79 -4.76
C PHE A 135 -2.59 -21.00 -4.56
N LEU A 136 -2.70 -19.69 -4.34
CA LEU A 136 -1.58 -18.76 -4.11
C LEU A 136 -1.34 -18.45 -2.62
N ARG A 137 -2.05 -19.12 -1.69
CA ARG A 137 -2.03 -18.86 -0.23
C ARG A 137 -0.66 -18.88 0.41
N GLY A 138 0.34 -19.52 -0.23
CA GLY A 138 1.73 -19.52 0.22
C GLY A 138 2.31 -18.12 0.38
N ASN A 139 1.85 -17.15 -0.41
CA ASN A 139 2.36 -15.78 -0.38
C ASN A 139 1.38 -14.80 0.29
N SER A 140 0.94 -15.12 1.51
CA SER A 140 0.11 -14.19 2.30
C SER A 140 0.87 -12.92 2.68
N LYS A 141 2.21 -12.97 2.71
CA LYS A 141 3.06 -11.82 3.02
C LYS A 141 3.06 -10.79 1.90
N ASP A 142 3.43 -11.14 0.67
CA ASP A 142 3.49 -10.17 -0.43
C ASP A 142 2.10 -9.67 -0.82
N ARG A 143 1.06 -10.49 -0.62
CA ARG A 143 -0.34 -10.07 -0.79
C ARG A 143 -0.73 -8.98 0.22
N ASN A 144 -0.45 -9.21 1.50
CA ASN A 144 -0.69 -8.22 2.55
C ASN A 144 0.18 -6.97 2.35
N GLU A 145 1.42 -7.11 1.90
CA GLU A 145 2.27 -5.98 1.53
C GLU A 145 1.70 -5.20 0.34
N GLY A 146 1.11 -5.89 -0.64
CA GLY A 146 0.38 -5.27 -1.76
C GLY A 146 -0.80 -4.45 -1.28
N TYR A 147 -1.64 -5.00 -0.39
CA TYR A 147 -2.75 -4.27 0.23
C TYR A 147 -2.27 -3.08 1.05
N MET A 148 -1.20 -3.23 1.83
CA MET A 148 -0.59 -2.12 2.57
C MET A 148 -0.12 -1.00 1.64
N LYS A 149 0.53 -1.33 0.52
CA LYS A 149 0.95 -0.35 -0.50
C LYS A 149 -0.25 0.32 -1.18
N GLY A 150 -1.32 -0.43 -1.45
CA GLY A 150 -2.56 0.10 -2.04
C GLY A 150 -3.27 1.08 -1.12
N ARG A 151 -3.44 0.69 0.15
CA ARG A 151 -3.99 1.54 1.22
C ARG A 151 -3.13 2.79 1.42
N ALA A 152 -1.81 2.65 1.45
CA ALA A 152 -0.90 3.78 1.57
C ALA A 152 -0.92 4.70 0.34
N GLY A 153 -1.16 4.16 -0.86
CA GLY A 153 -1.32 4.94 -2.08
C GLY A 153 -2.67 5.65 -2.22
N GLY A 154 -3.64 5.36 -1.35
CA GLY A 154 -4.98 5.96 -1.35
C GLY A 154 -5.90 5.54 -2.50
N TRP A 155 -5.59 4.43 -3.18
CA TRP A 155 -6.42 3.89 -4.28
C TRP A 155 -7.11 2.58 -3.92
N LEU A 156 -6.95 2.12 -2.67
CA LEU A 156 -7.57 0.91 -2.14
C LEU A 156 -8.23 1.24 -0.78
N SER A 157 -9.52 0.93 -0.61
CA SER A 157 -10.25 1.06 0.65
C SER A 157 -10.19 -0.23 1.51
N VAL A 158 -10.73 -0.24 2.73
CA VAL A 158 -10.82 -1.47 3.54
C VAL A 158 -11.84 -2.42 2.92
N ASN A 159 -12.93 -1.87 2.39
CA ASN A 159 -13.96 -2.65 1.72
C ASN A 159 -13.47 -3.21 0.38
N ASP A 160 -12.59 -2.50 -0.34
CA ASP A 160 -11.96 -3.03 -1.56
C ASP A 160 -11.09 -4.25 -1.23
N VAL A 161 -10.31 -4.20 -0.14
CA VAL A 161 -9.53 -5.36 0.32
C VAL A 161 -10.46 -6.50 0.70
N ARG A 162 -11.56 -6.22 1.40
CA ARG A 162 -12.54 -7.24 1.80
C ARG A 162 -13.23 -7.87 0.61
N GLU A 163 -13.59 -7.09 -0.40
CA GLU A 163 -14.16 -7.60 -1.65
C GLU A 163 -13.16 -8.49 -2.39
N LEU A 164 -11.88 -8.11 -2.45
CA LEU A 164 -10.83 -8.95 -3.01
C LEU A 164 -10.64 -10.26 -2.24
N GLU A 165 -10.85 -10.25 -0.93
CA GLU A 165 -10.80 -11.42 -0.04
C GLU A 165 -12.16 -12.15 0.10
N ASP A 166 -13.15 -11.79 -0.73
CA ASP A 166 -14.52 -12.32 -0.70
C ASP A 166 -15.18 -12.27 0.71
N MET A 167 -14.89 -11.21 1.47
CA MET A 167 -15.45 -10.90 2.78
C MET A 167 -16.55 -9.83 2.66
N ASN A 168 -17.52 -9.88 3.58
CA ASN A 168 -18.58 -8.86 3.64
C ASN A 168 -17.99 -7.47 3.94
N PRO A 169 -18.53 -6.40 3.33
CA PRO A 169 -18.13 -5.03 3.61
C PRO A 169 -18.46 -4.65 5.05
N ILE A 170 -17.74 -3.67 5.57
CA ILE A 170 -17.99 -3.05 6.88
C ILE A 170 -18.40 -1.60 6.71
N GLU A 171 -19.20 -1.10 7.65
CA GLU A 171 -19.57 0.31 7.74
C GLU A 171 -18.32 1.16 7.99
N GLY A 172 -18.17 2.27 7.25
CA GLY A 172 -16.96 3.11 7.26
C GLY A 172 -15.74 2.50 6.58
N GLY A 173 -15.88 1.39 5.84
CA GLY A 173 -14.77 0.72 5.15
C GLY A 173 -14.36 1.35 3.81
N ASP A 174 -15.18 2.24 3.24
CA ASP A 174 -14.95 2.93 1.95
C ASP A 174 -14.04 4.17 2.09
N ASP A 175 -13.15 4.15 3.07
CA ASP A 175 -12.17 5.21 3.28
C ASP A 175 -10.89 4.93 2.49
N TYR A 176 -10.57 5.83 1.57
CA TYR A 176 -9.37 5.81 0.73
C TYR A 176 -8.22 6.65 1.29
N SER A 177 -8.37 7.19 2.51
CA SER A 177 -7.29 7.92 3.17
C SER A 177 -6.10 7.00 3.45
N ASN A 178 -4.89 7.55 3.33
CA ASN A 178 -3.66 6.81 3.60
C ASN A 178 -3.50 6.61 5.11
N PRO A 179 -3.61 5.39 5.66
CA PRO A 179 -3.55 5.15 7.10
C PRO A 179 -2.19 5.48 7.74
N ALA A 180 -1.13 5.58 6.93
CA ALA A 180 0.24 5.86 7.37
C ALA A 180 0.58 7.36 7.41
N ILE A 181 -0.22 8.22 6.76
CA ILE A 181 -0.01 9.68 6.72
C ILE A 181 -1.19 10.41 7.36
N ASN A 182 -2.41 9.90 7.18
CA ASN A 182 -3.63 10.37 7.81
C ASN A 182 -4.11 9.22 8.70
N PRO A 183 -3.90 9.27 10.03
CA PRO A 183 -4.56 8.34 10.91
C PRO A 183 -6.06 8.42 10.62
N VAL A 184 -6.66 7.29 10.25
CA VAL A 184 -8.12 7.21 10.11
C VAL A 184 -8.69 7.64 11.45
N ASP A 185 -9.42 8.74 11.46
CA ASP A 185 -10.18 9.22 12.63
C ASP A 185 -11.23 8.15 12.92
N LYS A 186 -10.83 7.14 13.70
CA LYS A 186 -11.79 6.24 14.30
C LYS A 186 -12.53 7.08 15.31
N THR A 187 -13.73 7.53 14.94
CA THR A 187 -14.80 7.80 15.88
C THR A 187 -14.85 6.62 16.86
N GLY A 188 -14.30 6.86 18.04
CA GLY A 188 -13.94 5.84 19.00
C GLY A 188 -13.20 6.53 20.12
N ASP A 189 -13.97 7.25 20.94
CA ASP A 189 -13.68 7.85 22.24
C ASP A 189 -12.54 7.19 23.04
N GLY A 190 -11.32 7.44 22.59
CA GLY A 190 -10.09 7.08 23.25
C GLY A 190 -9.19 8.29 23.18
N GLN A 191 -9.24 9.12 24.22
CA GLN A 191 -8.29 10.20 24.43
C GLN A 191 -6.89 9.58 24.53
N GLU A 192 -6.18 9.46 23.40
CA GLU A 192 -4.75 9.21 23.40
C GLU A 192 -4.06 10.47 23.93
N GLU A 193 -3.72 10.45 25.21
CA GLU A 193 -2.88 11.47 25.84
C GLU A 193 -1.57 11.61 25.06
N ILE A 194 -1.32 12.82 24.58
CA ILE A 194 -0.09 13.18 23.88
C ILE A 194 1.06 13.09 24.91
N PRO A 195 2.19 12.42 24.62
CA PRO A 195 3.35 12.44 25.51
C PRO A 195 3.74 13.90 25.84
N ALA A 196 4.00 14.23 27.11
CA ALA A 196 4.20 15.60 27.58
C ALA A 196 5.26 16.39 26.78
N ASP A 197 6.34 15.71 26.37
CA ASP A 197 7.42 16.31 25.57
C ASP A 197 6.96 16.74 24.16
N GLN A 198 5.97 16.05 23.59
CA GLN A 198 5.37 16.37 22.28
C GLN A 198 4.26 17.41 22.42
N GLU A 199 3.57 17.45 23.55
CA GLU A 199 2.51 18.43 23.82
C GLU A 199 3.08 19.85 23.88
N GLU A 200 4.21 20.06 24.58
CA GLU A 200 4.87 21.38 24.66
C GLU A 200 5.35 21.86 23.28
N GLU A 201 5.88 20.96 22.45
CA GLU A 201 6.29 21.27 21.07
C GLU A 201 5.08 21.64 20.19
N ASN A 202 3.98 20.90 20.31
CA ASN A 202 2.76 21.15 19.54
C ASN A 202 2.07 22.46 19.95
N ILE A 203 2.03 22.78 21.24
CA ILE A 203 1.58 24.09 21.75
C ILE A 203 2.46 25.22 21.18
N GLY A 204 3.78 25.02 21.12
CA GLY A 204 4.71 25.97 20.51
C GLY A 204 4.44 26.20 19.02
N LYS A 205 4.15 25.14 18.25
CA LYS A 205 3.80 25.22 16.82
C LYS A 205 2.45 25.91 16.59
N ALA A 206 1.44 25.53 17.36
CA ALA A 206 0.11 26.14 17.35
C ALA A 206 0.18 27.66 17.60
N ASN A 207 0.88 28.06 18.66
CA ASN A 207 1.07 29.47 18.99
C ASN A 207 1.75 30.27 17.87
N ARG A 208 2.80 29.72 17.24
CA ARG A 208 3.50 30.39 16.14
C ARG A 208 2.59 30.58 14.93
N LEU A 209 1.82 29.56 14.56
CA LEU A 209 0.91 29.59 13.43
C LEU A 209 -0.21 30.62 13.65
N LEU A 210 -0.87 30.58 14.81
CA LEU A 210 -1.89 31.56 15.17
C LEU A 210 -1.34 32.98 15.22
N THR A 211 -0.18 33.17 15.83
CA THR A 211 0.46 34.48 15.92
C THR A 211 0.72 35.07 14.54
N GLN A 212 1.24 34.28 13.59
CA GLN A 212 1.50 34.77 12.23
C GLN A 212 0.22 35.18 11.50
N ILE A 213 -0.81 34.34 11.59
CA ILE A 213 -2.06 34.52 10.82
C ILE A 213 -2.90 35.65 11.43
N VAL A 214 -3.05 35.67 12.76
CA VAL A 214 -3.78 36.73 13.47
C VAL A 214 -3.11 38.09 13.30
N ASN A 215 -1.77 38.16 13.34
CA ASN A 215 -1.05 39.40 13.06
C ASN A 215 -1.30 39.90 11.63
N ALA A 216 -1.31 39.00 10.64
CA ALA A 216 -1.59 39.36 9.25
C ALA A 216 -3.03 39.86 9.08
N MET A 217 -4.00 39.21 9.72
CA MET A 217 -5.41 39.59 9.70
C MET A 217 -5.63 40.98 10.31
N ILE A 218 -5.11 41.21 11.52
CA ILE A 218 -5.26 42.49 12.23
C ILE A 218 -4.50 43.62 11.51
N ALA A 219 -3.37 43.32 10.86
CA ALA A 219 -2.68 44.28 10.01
C ALA A 219 -3.53 44.68 8.80
N ALA A 220 -4.22 43.72 8.17
CA ALA A 220 -5.12 43.99 7.05
C ALA A 220 -6.35 44.82 7.48
N GLU A 221 -6.96 44.47 8.61
CA GLU A 221 -8.04 45.24 9.24
C GLU A 221 -7.63 46.68 9.50
N SER A 222 -6.51 46.87 10.20
CA SER A 222 -5.99 48.18 10.57
C SER A 222 -5.69 49.06 9.36
N ASN A 223 -5.18 48.47 8.29
CA ASN A 223 -4.94 49.18 7.03
C ASN A 223 -6.24 49.63 6.35
N LYS A 224 -7.31 48.84 6.43
CA LYS A 224 -8.63 49.23 5.89
C LYS A 224 -9.23 50.37 6.72
N VAL A 225 -9.19 50.27 8.04
CA VAL A 225 -9.65 51.34 8.95
C VAL A 225 -8.88 52.64 8.71
N ARG A 226 -7.54 52.58 8.58
CA ARG A 226 -6.70 53.74 8.22
C ARG A 226 -7.14 54.45 6.94
N ARG A 227 -7.42 53.68 5.88
CA ARG A 227 -7.85 54.25 4.60
C ARG A 227 -9.22 54.89 4.71
N ALA A 228 -10.12 54.29 5.49
CA ALA A 228 -11.47 54.84 5.70
C ALA A 228 -11.44 56.17 6.45
N VAL A 229 -10.57 56.33 7.45
CA VAL A 229 -10.40 57.60 8.18
C VAL A 229 -9.93 58.72 7.25
N VAL A 230 -8.94 58.46 6.40
CA VAL A 230 -8.39 59.42 5.42
C VAL A 230 -9.38 59.73 4.29
N GLY A 231 -10.32 58.83 4.00
CA GLY A 231 -11.31 58.95 2.92
C GLY A 231 -12.40 60.01 3.11
N GLY A 232 -12.51 60.61 4.31
CA GLY A 232 -13.17 61.90 4.47
C GLY A 232 -14.70 61.92 4.61
N LYS A 233 -15.45 60.83 4.37
CA LYS A 233 -16.93 60.86 4.47
C LYS A 233 -17.51 59.66 5.21
N ASN A 234 -18.35 59.97 6.22
CA ASN A 234 -19.17 59.04 7.02
C ASN A 234 -18.42 57.83 7.60
N PHE A 235 -17.34 58.05 8.35
CA PHE A 235 -16.55 56.99 8.99
C PHE A 235 -17.37 56.06 9.90
N VAL A 236 -18.34 56.61 10.66
CA VAL A 236 -19.22 55.83 11.55
C VAL A 236 -20.11 54.87 10.76
N GLU A 237 -20.75 55.35 9.68
CA GLU A 237 -21.57 54.52 8.79
C GLU A 237 -20.74 53.44 8.09
N TRP A 238 -19.49 53.78 7.72
CA TRP A 238 -18.55 52.82 7.17
C TRP A 238 -18.13 51.75 8.19
N LEU A 239 -17.90 52.11 9.45
CA LEU A 239 -17.56 51.17 10.52
C LEU A 239 -18.67 50.14 10.73
N ASP A 240 -19.92 50.59 10.80
CA ASP A 240 -21.08 49.69 10.96
C ASP A 240 -21.20 48.71 9.79
N GLY A 241 -21.05 49.20 8.55
CA GLY A 241 -21.07 48.34 7.36
C GLY A 241 -19.87 47.39 7.27
N PHE A 242 -18.68 47.83 7.71
CA PHE A 242 -17.47 47.02 7.70
C PHE A 242 -17.55 45.89 8.73
N TYR A 243 -17.83 46.20 10.00
CA TYR A 243 -17.90 45.20 11.07
C TYR A 243 -19.13 44.29 10.98
N GLY A 244 -20.21 44.74 10.33
CA GLY A 244 -21.38 43.90 10.05
C GLY A 244 -21.09 42.68 9.16
N ALA A 245 -20.03 42.72 8.33
CA ALA A 245 -19.58 41.59 7.52
C ALA A 245 -18.19 41.06 7.93
N TYR A 246 -17.46 41.78 8.78
CA TYR A 246 -16.08 41.44 9.14
C TYR A 246 -15.98 40.16 9.97
N SER A 247 -16.92 39.91 10.90
CA SER A 247 -16.89 38.71 11.75
C SER A 247 -17.02 37.43 10.93
N GLU A 248 -17.91 37.41 9.94
CA GLU A 248 -18.10 36.27 9.03
C GLU A 248 -16.85 36.07 8.16
N PHE A 249 -16.34 37.16 7.57
CA PHE A 249 -15.10 37.11 6.78
C PHE A 249 -13.90 36.60 7.60
N ALA A 250 -13.74 37.07 8.85
CA ALA A 250 -12.65 36.65 9.72
C ALA A 250 -12.80 35.18 10.15
N ALA A 251 -14.03 34.70 10.37
CA ALA A 251 -14.30 33.31 10.68
C ALA A 251 -13.96 32.38 9.51
N GLU A 252 -14.36 32.73 8.27
CA GLU A 252 -14.02 31.98 7.06
C GLU A 252 -12.50 31.96 6.81
N TYR A 253 -11.85 33.13 6.95
CA TYR A 253 -10.40 33.25 6.77
C TYR A 253 -9.58 32.40 7.77
N LEU A 254 -10.09 32.25 8.99
CA LEU A 254 -9.42 31.50 10.06
C LEU A 254 -9.82 30.03 10.13
N GLU A 255 -10.81 29.57 9.38
CA GLU A 255 -11.33 28.19 9.47
C GLU A 255 -10.25 27.13 9.27
N ILE A 256 -9.53 27.16 8.14
CA ILE A 256 -8.48 26.19 7.81
C ILE A 256 -7.32 26.26 8.83
N PRO A 257 -6.79 27.46 9.17
CA PRO A 257 -5.81 27.59 10.26
C PRO A 257 -6.27 27.01 11.60
N MET A 258 -7.51 27.27 12.00
CA MET A 258 -8.04 26.82 13.29
C MET A 258 -8.24 25.31 13.31
N GLN A 259 -8.66 24.70 12.19
CA GLN A 259 -8.71 23.24 12.05
C GLN A 259 -7.31 22.62 12.16
N ALA A 260 -6.28 23.24 11.57
CA ALA A 260 -4.91 22.77 11.70
C ALA A 260 -4.40 22.86 13.15
N VAL A 261 -4.76 23.91 13.89
CA VAL A 261 -4.42 24.05 15.31
C VAL A 261 -5.18 23.04 16.19
N ALA A 262 -6.47 22.86 15.94
CA ALA A 262 -7.29 21.86 16.62
C ALA A 262 -6.75 20.44 16.41
N GLY A 263 -6.28 20.12 15.20
CA GLY A 263 -5.62 18.86 14.88
C GLY A 263 -4.27 18.68 15.59
N LEU A 264 -3.45 19.74 15.67
CA LEU A 264 -2.17 19.70 16.40
C LEU A 264 -2.35 19.49 17.91
N LEU A 265 -3.43 20.03 18.48
CA LEU A 265 -3.72 19.95 19.91
C LEU A 265 -4.66 18.80 20.27
N LYS A 266 -5.23 18.09 19.28
CA LYS A 266 -6.30 17.09 19.45
C LYS A 266 -7.47 17.58 20.32
N ARG A 267 -7.80 18.87 20.25
CA ARG A 267 -8.87 19.52 21.03
C ARG A 267 -9.76 20.35 20.13
N GLN A 268 -11.04 20.42 20.46
CA GLN A 268 -12.02 21.24 19.73
C GLN A 268 -12.45 22.40 20.61
N GLY A 269 -12.40 23.62 20.09
CA GLY A 269 -12.84 24.83 20.78
C GLY A 269 -13.85 25.61 19.95
N ASP A 270 -14.71 26.36 20.62
CA ASP A 270 -15.59 27.33 19.97
C ASP A 270 -14.80 28.62 19.69
N TRP A 271 -14.05 28.62 18.60
CA TRP A 271 -13.25 29.76 18.19
C TRP A 271 -14.04 30.81 17.40
N GLN A 272 -15.19 30.42 16.82
CA GLN A 272 -16.05 31.32 16.07
C GLN A 272 -16.66 32.38 16.98
N SER A 273 -17.09 32.00 18.19
CA SER A 273 -17.57 32.96 19.18
C SER A 273 -16.47 33.92 19.66
N VAL A 274 -15.23 33.46 19.76
CA VAL A 274 -14.06 34.30 20.13
C VAL A 274 -13.80 35.38 19.08
N ILE A 275 -13.88 35.04 17.78
CA ILE A 275 -13.72 35.99 16.69
C ILE A 275 -14.87 37.00 16.66
N ALA A 276 -16.12 36.55 16.81
CA ALA A 276 -17.29 37.42 16.86
C ALA A 276 -17.24 38.42 18.03
N ALA A 277 -16.82 37.95 19.21
CA ALA A 277 -16.60 38.79 20.38
C ALA A 277 -15.47 39.81 20.17
N HIS A 278 -14.39 39.40 19.48
CA HIS A 278 -13.29 40.31 19.14
C HIS A 278 -13.74 41.41 18.16
N ALA A 279 -14.43 41.04 17.08
CA ALA A 279 -14.94 41.99 16.09
C ALA A 279 -15.90 43.01 16.72
N SER A 280 -16.80 42.55 17.59
CA SER A 280 -17.73 43.41 18.33
C SER A 280 -17.00 44.38 19.26
N ALA A 281 -15.98 43.90 19.98
CA ALA A 281 -15.18 44.74 20.87
C ALA A 281 -14.34 45.79 20.11
N GLN A 282 -13.78 45.44 18.93
CA GLN A 282 -13.07 46.39 18.08
C GLN A 282 -14.02 47.45 17.51
N HIS A 283 -15.21 47.04 17.08
CA HIS A 283 -16.25 47.95 16.59
C HIS A 283 -16.65 48.98 17.65
N GLU A 284 -16.94 48.53 18.88
CA GLU A 284 -17.29 49.41 20.01
C GLU A 284 -16.12 50.35 20.40
N ALA A 285 -14.89 49.84 20.42
CA ALA A 285 -13.70 50.64 20.71
C ALA A 285 -13.45 51.73 19.65
N LEU A 286 -13.71 51.43 18.37
CA LEU A 286 -13.54 52.41 17.29
C LEU A 286 -14.70 53.42 17.23
N LEU A 287 -15.93 53.01 17.56
CA LEU A 287 -17.07 53.92 17.68
C LEU A 287 -16.89 54.90 18.84
N THR A 288 -16.42 54.41 20.00
CA THR A 288 -16.11 55.28 21.15
C THR A 288 -14.98 56.25 20.81
N LEU A 289 -13.91 55.82 20.15
CA LEU A 289 -12.87 56.75 19.68
C LEU A 289 -13.42 57.78 18.68
N ALA A 290 -14.27 57.36 17.73
CA ALA A 290 -14.86 58.25 16.74
C ALA A 290 -15.82 59.29 17.34
N GLY A 291 -16.51 58.97 18.44
CA GLY A 291 -17.45 59.87 19.11
C GLY A 291 -16.79 60.99 19.94
N TRP A 292 -15.52 60.84 20.31
CA TRP A 292 -14.82 61.76 21.22
C TRP A 292 -13.78 62.66 20.52
N HIS A 293 -13.49 62.41 19.25
CA HIS A 293 -12.39 63.05 18.51
C HIS A 293 -12.85 63.65 17.19
N SER A 294 -12.25 64.78 16.81
CA SER A 294 -12.41 65.37 15.48
C SER A 294 -11.69 64.53 14.41
N GLN A 295 -12.09 64.68 13.14
CA GLN A 295 -11.52 63.88 12.06
C GLN A 295 -10.01 64.07 11.86
N GLU A 296 -9.50 65.28 12.09
CA GLU A 296 -8.05 65.56 12.05
C GLU A 296 -7.28 64.90 13.22
N GLU A 297 -7.92 64.71 14.37
CA GLU A 297 -7.35 64.01 15.52
C GLU A 297 -7.36 62.49 15.30
N LEU A 298 -8.45 61.94 14.75
CA LEU A 298 -8.53 60.54 14.34
C LEU A 298 -7.46 60.19 13.30
N GLU A 299 -7.21 61.07 12.34
CA GLU A 299 -6.12 60.88 11.36
C GLU A 299 -4.73 60.81 11.99
N LYS A 300 -4.48 61.52 13.10
CA LYS A 300 -3.20 61.47 13.83
C LYS A 300 -3.11 60.23 14.70
N ILE A 301 -4.17 59.94 15.45
CA ILE A 301 -4.23 58.79 16.36
C ILE A 301 -4.08 57.49 15.59
N VAL A 302 -4.76 57.33 14.44
CA VAL A 302 -4.75 56.09 13.65
C VAL A 302 -3.45 55.90 12.83
N LYS A 303 -2.65 56.97 12.62
CA LYS A 303 -1.33 56.94 11.95
C LYS A 303 -0.21 56.39 12.84
N GLU A 304 -0.19 56.70 14.13
CA GLU A 304 0.74 56.10 15.10
C GLU A 304 0.22 54.73 15.51
N PRO A 305 1.01 53.63 15.46
CA PRO A 305 0.53 52.24 15.49
C PRO A 305 -0.41 51.98 16.67
N PRO A 306 -1.73 52.06 16.48
CA PRO A 306 -2.65 51.76 17.55
C PRO A 306 -3.24 50.39 17.23
N LEU A 307 -3.82 49.72 18.21
CA LEU A 307 -4.63 48.52 18.02
C LEU A 307 -3.87 47.20 17.73
N THR A 308 -2.75 47.14 17.02
CA THR A 308 -2.39 45.85 16.39
C THR A 308 -1.72 44.80 17.29
N THR A 309 -0.62 45.11 17.98
CA THR A 309 0.14 44.07 18.69
C THR A 309 -0.56 43.59 19.95
N ALA A 310 -1.14 44.50 20.74
CA ALA A 310 -1.85 44.13 21.97
C ALA A 310 -3.16 43.38 21.68
N ALA A 311 -3.93 43.81 20.67
CA ALA A 311 -5.16 43.13 20.28
C ALA A 311 -4.88 41.78 19.62
N ALA A 312 -3.80 41.67 18.83
CA ALA A 312 -3.37 40.40 18.26
C ALA A 312 -2.92 39.41 19.32
N CYS A 313 -2.06 39.82 20.25
CA CYS A 313 -1.66 38.96 21.37
C CYS A 313 -2.87 38.54 22.23
N SER A 314 -3.81 39.46 22.49
CA SER A 314 -5.03 39.14 23.24
C SER A 314 -5.92 38.14 22.50
N LEU A 315 -6.07 38.29 21.17
CA LEU A 315 -6.87 37.38 20.35
C LEU A 315 -6.22 35.99 20.25
N VAL A 316 -4.91 35.92 20.04
CA VAL A 316 -4.16 34.65 20.03
C VAL A 316 -4.33 33.90 21.35
N ASN A 317 -4.20 34.59 22.49
CA ASN A 317 -4.39 33.97 23.80
C ASN A 317 -5.82 33.44 23.98
N LYS A 318 -6.84 34.23 23.63
CA LYS A 318 -8.24 33.80 23.74
C LYS A 318 -8.59 32.63 22.81
N LEU A 319 -8.00 32.59 21.61
CA LEU A 319 -8.17 31.46 20.68
C LEU A 319 -7.50 30.19 21.21
N MET A 320 -6.29 30.32 21.77
CA MET A 320 -5.60 29.19 22.41
C MET A 320 -6.31 28.70 23.66
N GLU A 321 -6.85 29.59 24.49
CA GLU A 321 -7.65 29.24 25.67
C GLU A 321 -8.95 28.52 25.28
N SER A 322 -9.63 28.97 24.22
CA SER A 322 -10.84 28.31 23.71
C SER A 322 -10.57 26.88 23.26
N ILE A 323 -9.45 26.63 22.58
CA ILE A 323 -9.06 25.27 22.17
C ILE A 323 -8.47 24.46 23.33
N SER A 324 -7.84 25.10 24.31
CA SER A 324 -7.26 24.38 25.45
C SER A 324 -8.31 23.92 26.46
N ASN A 325 -9.42 24.65 26.58
CA ASN A 325 -10.50 24.38 27.54
C ASN A 325 -11.64 23.49 27.00
N GLY A 326 -11.65 23.19 25.70
CA GLY A 326 -12.59 22.25 25.06
C GLY A 326 -11.97 20.89 24.84
#